data_AF-A0A7S3TJV0-F1
#
_entry.id   AF-A0A7S3TJV0-F1
#
_cell.length_a   1.000
_cell.length_b   1.000
_cell.length_c   1.000
_cell.angle_alpha   90.00
_cell.angle_beta   90.00
_cell.angle_gamma   90.00
#
_symmetry.space_group_name_H-M   'P 1'
#
loop_
_entity.id
_entity.type
_entity.pdbx_description
1 polymer ?
#
loop_
_entity_poly.entity_id
_entity_poly.type
_entity_poly.pdbx_seq_one_letter_code
_entity_poly.pdbx_strand_id
1 'polypeptide(L)'
;LGLAAGTAKSRLGRRAVSFKSPEETYKTVMAGGEARLSMTPREVILQGIVTGFYIGFGGVLCSTVGGSVGARLPAGLQRLLFGAVGFPLSIFLTTIAGGQGFTPNVSVMSTAFLRKGSDDKDRDQRINTMMKNLAYAYLGNTIGLVTIAFLANLASLPAVPASIHIAKHKVFDLNFVEVLVRGVLGGWLIGLAVWTAQSAEEVGSKFVTIWLCISTYVICQYEH
;
A
#
# COMPACT_ATOMS: atom_id res chain seq x y z
N LEU A 1 14.50 37.16 53.94
CA LEU A 1 14.66 35.86 54.62
C LEU A 1 13.34 35.11 54.54
N GLY A 2 13.27 34.08 53.68
CA GLY A 2 12.22 33.03 53.63
C GLY A 2 10.83 33.48 53.17
N LEU A 3 10.04 32.72 52.42
CA LEU A 3 10.16 31.35 51.93
C LEU A 3 9.08 31.17 50.84
N ALA A 4 9.43 30.39 49.84
CA ALA A 4 8.59 30.02 48.71
C ALA A 4 7.37 29.18 49.13
N ALA A 5 6.21 29.45 48.53
CA ALA A 5 5.12 28.49 48.40
C ALA A 5 4.81 28.36 46.91
N GLY A 6 5.57 27.50 46.26
CA GLY A 6 5.38 27.15 44.86
C GLY A 6 4.09 26.39 44.67
N THR A 7 3.13 26.98 43.95
CA THR A 7 2.13 26.20 43.24
C THR A 7 2.81 25.56 42.04
N ALA A 8 3.35 24.36 42.26
CA ALA A 8 3.77 23.47 41.19
C ALA A 8 2.54 23.14 40.33
N LYS A 9 2.27 23.97 39.32
CA LYS A 9 1.53 23.52 38.13
C LYS A 9 2.34 22.35 37.58
N SER A 10 1.91 21.13 37.90
CA SER A 10 2.51 19.93 37.35
C SER A 10 2.46 20.06 35.83
N ARG A 11 3.62 20.29 35.22
CA ARG A 11 3.86 20.09 33.79
C ARG A 11 3.81 18.59 33.50
N LEU A 12 2.70 17.95 33.80
CA LEU A 12 2.28 16.75 33.09
C LEU A 12 1.86 17.25 31.71
N GLY A 13 2.88 17.46 30.87
CA GLY A 13 2.66 17.68 29.45
C GLY A 13 1.71 16.59 28.99
N ARG A 14 0.56 16.98 28.43
CA ARG A 14 -0.24 16.09 27.61
C ARG A 14 0.75 15.39 26.70
N ARG A 15 0.98 14.10 26.92
CA ARG A 15 1.67 13.26 25.94
C ARG A 15 0.85 13.46 24.67
N ALA A 16 1.43 14.20 23.71
CA ALA A 16 0.75 14.60 22.50
C ALA A 16 0.09 13.37 21.89
N VAL A 17 -1.14 13.51 21.42
CA VAL A 17 -1.82 12.42 20.73
C VAL A 17 -0.90 12.02 19.57
N SER A 18 -0.33 10.82 19.64
CA SER A 18 0.74 10.33 18.73
C SER A 18 0.26 10.05 17.30
N PHE A 19 -0.96 10.47 16.96
CA PHE A 19 -1.63 10.22 15.70
C PHE A 19 -2.73 11.26 15.44
N LYS A 20 -2.99 11.52 14.17
CA LYS A 20 -4.02 12.45 13.71
C LYS A 20 -5.43 11.90 13.99
N SER A 21 -6.36 12.79 14.29
CA SER A 21 -7.78 12.45 14.33
C SER A 21 -8.29 11.94 12.97
N PRO A 22 -9.43 11.25 12.92
CA PRO A 22 -10.04 10.83 11.65
C PRO A 22 -10.27 12.00 10.67
N GLU A 23 -10.65 13.18 11.18
CA GLU A 23 -10.87 14.37 10.36
C GLU A 23 -9.57 14.92 9.76
N GLU A 24 -8.51 15.02 10.56
CA GLU A 24 -7.18 15.45 10.09
C GLU A 24 -6.56 14.45 9.10
N THR A 25 -6.80 13.15 9.33
CA THR A 25 -6.39 12.09 8.40
C THR A 25 -7.13 12.22 7.07
N TYR A 26 -8.44 12.42 7.10
CA TYR A 26 -9.25 12.67 5.91
C TYR A 26 -8.71 13.87 5.10
N LYS A 27 -8.44 15.01 5.77
CA LYS A 27 -7.85 16.20 5.14
C LYS A 27 -6.47 15.92 4.52
N THR A 28 -5.64 15.13 5.20
CA THR A 28 -4.31 14.72 4.69
C THR A 28 -4.44 13.87 3.44
N VAL A 29 -5.28 12.83 3.46
CA VAL A 29 -5.51 11.93 2.33
C VAL A 29 -6.09 12.70 1.14
N MET A 30 -7.06 13.57 1.39
CA MET A 30 -7.67 14.42 0.38
C MET A 30 -6.64 15.33 -0.30
N ALA A 31 -5.78 16.02 0.47
CA ALA A 31 -4.71 16.85 -0.10
C ALA A 31 -3.72 16.00 -0.94
N GLY A 32 -3.41 14.79 -0.47
CA GLY A 32 -2.61 13.82 -1.21
C GLY A 32 -3.28 13.33 -2.50
N GLY A 33 -4.62 13.31 -2.57
CA GLY A 33 -5.38 12.98 -3.78
C GLY A 33 -5.38 14.11 -4.80
N GLU A 34 -5.59 15.34 -4.36
CA GLU A 34 -5.51 16.51 -5.24
C GLU A 34 -4.12 16.66 -5.87
N ALA A 35 -3.06 16.49 -5.07
CA ALA A 35 -1.68 16.52 -5.57
C ALA A 35 -1.44 15.45 -6.67
N ARG A 36 -1.98 14.24 -6.48
CA ARG A 36 -1.88 13.14 -7.45
C ARG A 36 -2.67 13.40 -8.72
N LEU A 37 -3.84 14.03 -8.62
CA LEU A 37 -4.65 14.41 -9.77
C LEU A 37 -3.97 15.51 -10.61
N SER A 38 -3.17 16.37 -9.98
CA SER A 38 -2.43 17.45 -10.67
C SER A 38 -1.13 17.01 -11.34
N MET A 39 -0.68 15.77 -11.17
CA MET A 39 0.57 15.29 -11.75
C MET A 39 0.50 15.17 -13.28
N THR A 40 1.62 15.46 -13.94
CA THR A 40 1.76 15.21 -15.38
C THR A 40 1.82 13.71 -15.68
N PRO A 41 1.43 13.26 -16.88
CA PRO A 41 1.53 11.85 -17.27
C PRO A 41 2.92 11.25 -17.08
N ARG A 42 3.97 12.03 -17.38
CA ARG A 42 5.37 11.62 -17.22
C ARG A 42 5.70 11.32 -15.76
N GLU A 43 5.29 12.19 -14.84
CA GLU A 43 5.54 11.98 -13.41
C GLU A 43 4.78 10.76 -12.88
N VAL A 44 3.53 10.57 -13.30
CA VAL A 44 2.73 9.40 -12.91
C VAL A 44 3.38 8.10 -13.38
N ILE A 45 3.83 8.05 -14.64
CA ILE A 45 4.50 6.86 -15.19
C ILE A 45 5.81 6.57 -14.46
N LEU A 46 6.67 7.58 -14.26
CA LEU A 46 7.97 7.39 -13.59
C LEU A 46 7.80 6.96 -12.12
N GLN A 47 6.90 7.60 -11.38
CA GLN A 47 6.59 7.18 -10.01
C GLN A 47 5.89 5.81 -9.96
N GLY A 48 5.13 5.47 -11.02
CA GLY A 48 4.54 4.16 -11.22
C GLY A 48 5.59 3.07 -11.43
N ILE A 49 6.64 3.32 -12.23
CA ILE A 49 7.75 2.37 -12.43
C ILE A 49 8.48 2.09 -11.12
N VAL A 50 8.82 3.14 -10.38
CA VAL A 50 9.46 3.02 -9.05
C VAL A 50 8.59 2.20 -8.10
N THR A 51 7.28 2.44 -8.10
CA THR A 51 6.33 1.64 -7.31
C THR A 51 6.31 0.18 -7.73
N GLY A 52 6.35 -0.09 -9.04
CA GLY A 52 6.46 -1.45 -9.57
C GLY A 52 7.72 -2.17 -9.07
N PHE A 53 8.86 -1.47 -8.96
CA PHE A 53 10.07 -2.04 -8.35
C PHE A 53 9.86 -2.39 -6.87
N TYR A 54 9.27 -1.49 -6.09
CA TYR A 54 9.00 -1.73 -4.66
C TYR A 54 8.03 -2.89 -4.43
N ILE A 55 7.00 -3.02 -5.26
CA ILE A 55 6.09 -4.17 -5.23
C ILE A 55 6.84 -5.45 -5.63
N GLY A 56 7.66 -5.37 -6.68
CA GLY A 56 8.49 -6.49 -7.14
C GLY A 56 9.44 -7.01 -6.05
N PHE A 57 10.13 -6.13 -5.32
CA PHE A 57 11.02 -6.53 -4.22
C PHE A 57 10.27 -7.27 -3.10
N GLY A 58 9.07 -6.81 -2.73
CA GLY A 58 8.25 -7.52 -1.74
C GLY A 58 7.76 -8.87 -2.26
N GLY A 59 7.43 -8.98 -3.54
CA GLY A 59 7.08 -10.24 -4.21
C GLY A 59 8.24 -11.25 -4.20
N VAL A 60 9.45 -10.80 -4.54
CA VAL A 60 10.67 -11.63 -4.45
C VAL A 60 10.89 -12.09 -3.02
N LEU A 61 10.75 -11.20 -2.03
CA LEU A 61 10.97 -11.53 -0.63
C LEU A 61 9.92 -12.53 -0.08
N CYS A 62 8.62 -12.32 -0.33
CA CYS A 62 7.60 -13.26 0.18
C CYS A 62 7.68 -14.63 -0.50
N SER A 63 7.97 -14.69 -1.81
CA SER A 63 8.22 -15.94 -2.52
C SER A 63 9.46 -16.66 -2.00
N THR A 64 10.54 -15.92 -1.70
CA THR A 64 11.77 -16.50 -1.14
C THR A 64 11.52 -17.11 0.24
N VAL A 65 10.79 -16.40 1.11
CA VAL A 65 10.55 -16.85 2.50
C VAL A 65 9.40 -17.83 2.56
N GLY A 66 8.16 -17.35 2.43
CA GLY A 66 6.96 -18.17 2.63
C GLY A 66 6.66 -19.13 1.48
N GLY A 67 7.06 -18.77 0.26
CA GLY A 67 6.89 -19.61 -0.92
C GLY A 67 7.84 -20.82 -0.96
N SER A 68 9.01 -20.70 -0.34
CA SER A 68 10.06 -21.75 -0.36
C SER A 68 10.07 -22.67 0.86
N VAL A 69 9.24 -22.42 1.88
CA VAL A 69 9.17 -23.24 3.10
C VAL A 69 8.75 -24.69 2.80
N GLY A 70 8.01 -24.92 1.71
CA GLY A 70 7.49 -26.23 1.31
C GLY A 70 6.47 -26.81 2.29
N ALA A 71 6.04 -28.05 2.07
CA ALA A 71 5.04 -28.75 2.89
C ALA A 71 5.53 -29.14 4.31
N ARG A 72 6.62 -28.53 4.80
CA ARG A 72 7.27 -28.87 6.07
C ARG A 72 6.62 -28.18 7.27
N LEU A 73 5.87 -27.10 7.05
CA LEU A 73 5.16 -26.38 8.12
C LEU A 73 3.64 -26.53 7.98
N PRO A 74 2.89 -26.41 9.10
CA PRO A 74 1.44 -26.29 9.05
C PRO A 74 1.02 -25.11 8.17
N ALA A 75 -0.06 -25.28 7.40
CA ALA A 75 -0.50 -24.30 6.40
C ALA A 75 -0.71 -22.89 6.99
N GLY A 76 -1.24 -22.79 8.22
CA GLY A 76 -1.42 -21.50 8.89
C GLY A 76 -0.10 -20.77 9.16
N LEU A 77 0.94 -21.50 9.56
CA LEU A 77 2.27 -20.93 9.83
C LEU A 77 2.99 -20.56 8.53
N GLN A 78 2.85 -21.37 7.48
CA GLN A 78 3.36 -21.01 6.14
C GLN A 78 2.71 -19.71 5.63
N ARG A 79 1.39 -19.58 5.74
CA ARG A 79 0.66 -18.37 5.36
C ARG A 79 1.10 -17.16 6.19
N LEU A 80 1.30 -17.33 7.49
CA LEU A 80 1.82 -16.29 8.37
C LEU A 80 3.21 -15.81 7.90
N LEU A 81 4.14 -16.72 7.62
CA LEU A 81 5.48 -16.35 7.12
C LEU A 81 5.43 -15.65 5.76
N PHE A 82 4.57 -16.13 4.86
CA PHE A 82 4.37 -15.53 3.53
C PHE A 82 3.77 -14.12 3.62
N GLY A 83 2.82 -13.89 4.53
CA GLY A 83 2.15 -12.59 4.66
C GLY A 83 2.86 -11.58 5.56
N ALA A 84 3.53 -12.05 6.61
CA ALA A 84 4.26 -11.18 7.53
C ALA A 84 5.56 -10.62 6.92
N VAL A 85 6.13 -11.30 5.92
CA VAL A 85 7.43 -10.96 5.32
C VAL A 85 7.28 -10.76 3.81
N GLY A 86 7.84 -9.66 3.29
CA GLY A 86 7.80 -9.36 1.86
C GLY A 86 6.74 -8.35 1.49
N PHE A 87 5.46 -8.71 1.42
CA PHE A 87 4.44 -7.79 0.89
C PHE A 87 4.25 -6.50 1.74
N PRO A 88 4.34 -6.54 3.10
CA PRO A 88 4.39 -5.31 3.90
C PRO A 88 5.52 -4.35 3.49
N LEU A 89 6.67 -4.86 3.03
CA LEU A 89 7.79 -4.05 2.55
C LEU A 89 7.38 -3.23 1.33
N SER A 90 6.60 -3.79 0.41
CA SER A 90 6.15 -3.10 -0.81
C SER A 90 5.36 -1.84 -0.49
N ILE A 91 4.36 -1.96 0.38
CA ILE A 91 3.50 -0.83 0.74
C ILE A 91 4.24 0.15 1.67
N PHE A 92 5.14 -0.36 2.52
CA PHE A 92 6.01 0.49 3.33
C PHE A 92 6.93 1.36 2.46
N LEU A 93 7.64 0.77 1.50
CA LEU A 93 8.54 1.50 0.60
C LEU A 93 7.77 2.53 -0.24
N THR A 94 6.63 2.14 -0.83
CA THR A 94 5.82 3.10 -1.62
C THR A 94 5.25 4.24 -0.77
N THR A 95 4.98 3.99 0.51
CA THR A 95 4.45 5.02 1.41
C THR A 95 5.54 5.94 1.97
N ILE A 96 6.74 5.40 2.27
CA ILE A 96 7.82 6.15 2.93
C ILE A 96 8.84 6.71 1.93
N ALA A 97 9.30 5.90 0.98
CA ALA A 97 10.23 6.34 -0.07
C ALA A 97 9.52 7.06 -1.23
N GLY A 98 8.19 6.99 -1.26
CA GLY A 98 7.35 7.62 -2.28
C GLY A 98 7.05 6.70 -3.47
N GLY A 99 6.17 7.15 -4.36
CA GLY A 99 5.68 6.35 -5.48
C GLY A 99 4.17 6.49 -5.66
N GLN A 100 3.71 6.14 -6.86
CA GLN A 100 2.30 6.17 -7.25
C GLN A 100 1.88 4.78 -7.71
N GLY A 101 1.33 4.00 -6.77
CA GLY A 101 0.69 2.73 -7.08
C GLY A 101 -0.75 2.93 -7.54
N PHE A 102 -1.19 2.13 -8.51
CA PHE A 102 -2.59 2.09 -8.96
C PHE A 102 -3.56 1.93 -7.79
N THR A 103 -3.37 0.90 -6.96
CA THR A 103 -4.32 0.52 -5.91
C THR A 103 -4.48 1.59 -4.82
N PRO A 104 -3.40 2.12 -4.21
CA PRO A 104 -3.53 3.29 -3.33
C PRO A 104 -4.20 4.49 -4.00
N ASN A 105 -3.87 4.75 -5.27
CA ASN A 105 -4.42 5.88 -6.01
C ASN A 105 -5.93 5.78 -6.20
N VAL A 106 -6.48 4.59 -6.36
CA VAL A 106 -7.94 4.39 -6.36
C VAL A 106 -8.55 5.01 -5.09
N SER A 107 -8.04 4.67 -3.91
CA SER A 107 -8.58 5.20 -2.64
C SER A 107 -8.31 6.70 -2.43
N VAL A 108 -7.08 7.13 -2.70
CA VAL A 108 -6.63 8.50 -2.40
C VAL A 108 -7.22 9.53 -3.37
N MET A 109 -7.26 9.23 -4.68
CA MET A 109 -7.91 10.10 -5.67
C MET A 109 -9.42 10.10 -5.54
N SER A 110 -10.05 8.95 -5.23
CA SER A 110 -11.51 8.90 -5.00
C SER A 110 -11.91 9.75 -3.80
N THR A 111 -11.08 9.80 -2.75
CA THR A 111 -11.33 10.66 -1.58
C THR A 111 -11.34 12.15 -1.96
N ALA A 112 -10.41 12.58 -2.82
CA ALA A 112 -10.37 13.95 -3.34
C ALA A 112 -11.55 14.24 -4.30
N PHE A 113 -11.90 13.28 -5.15
CA PHE A 113 -13.01 13.40 -6.08
C PHE A 113 -14.37 13.52 -5.38
N LEU A 114 -14.64 12.69 -4.37
CA LEU A 114 -15.92 12.62 -3.65
C LEU A 114 -16.13 13.76 -2.63
N ARG A 115 -15.23 14.74 -2.57
CA ARG A 115 -15.38 15.89 -1.66
C ARG A 115 -16.63 16.69 -2.00
N LYS A 116 -17.42 17.02 -0.98
CA LYS A 116 -18.56 17.95 -1.05
C LYS A 116 -18.10 19.32 -1.56
N GLY A 117 -18.80 19.88 -2.56
CA GLY A 117 -18.46 21.17 -3.19
C GLY A 117 -17.60 21.08 -4.46
N SER A 118 -17.45 19.88 -5.02
CA SER A 118 -17.03 19.70 -6.41
C SER A 118 -18.19 20.14 -7.30
N ASP A 119 -18.13 21.34 -7.89
CA ASP A 119 -19.18 21.81 -8.79
C ASP A 119 -19.39 20.79 -9.93
N ASP A 120 -20.66 20.48 -10.21
CA ASP A 120 -21.07 19.43 -11.16
C ASP A 120 -20.57 19.69 -12.60
N LYS A 121 -20.18 20.94 -12.89
CA LYS A 121 -19.74 21.40 -14.21
C LYS A 121 -18.43 20.75 -14.70
N ASP A 122 -17.54 20.34 -13.80
CA ASP A 122 -16.22 19.75 -14.16
C ASP A 122 -16.10 18.28 -13.75
N ARG A 123 -17.21 17.64 -13.36
CA ARG A 123 -17.22 16.27 -12.83
C ARG A 123 -16.64 15.26 -13.84
N ASP A 124 -17.08 15.33 -15.09
CA ASP A 124 -16.63 14.43 -16.16
C ASP A 124 -15.14 14.61 -16.46
N GLN A 125 -14.66 15.87 -16.44
CA GLN A 125 -13.24 16.16 -16.61
C GLN A 125 -12.40 15.57 -15.47
N ARG A 126 -12.87 15.68 -14.21
CA ARG A 126 -12.16 15.10 -13.06
C ARG A 126 -12.14 13.58 -13.11
N ILE A 127 -13.24 12.93 -13.48
CA ILE A 127 -13.28 11.47 -13.69
C ILE A 127 -12.28 11.08 -14.78
N ASN A 128 -12.29 11.79 -15.92
CA ASN A 128 -11.36 11.53 -17.02
C ASN A 128 -9.89 11.68 -16.59
N THR A 129 -9.56 12.71 -15.82
CA THR A 129 -8.20 12.90 -15.26
C THR A 129 -7.82 11.76 -14.32
N MET A 130 -8.72 11.38 -13.40
CA MET A 130 -8.48 10.26 -12.48
C MET A 130 -8.24 8.96 -13.25
N MET A 131 -9.09 8.62 -14.21
CA MET A 131 -8.96 7.40 -15.01
C MET A 131 -7.68 7.37 -15.83
N LYS A 132 -7.25 8.51 -16.40
CA LYS A 132 -5.95 8.62 -17.08
C LYS A 132 -4.79 8.39 -16.12
N ASN A 133 -4.81 9.02 -14.94
CA ASN A 133 -3.74 8.83 -13.95
C ASN A 133 -3.68 7.39 -13.44
N LEU A 134 -4.84 6.75 -13.22
CA LEU A 134 -4.91 5.33 -12.88
C LEU A 134 -4.32 4.45 -14.00
N ALA A 135 -4.67 4.70 -15.26
CA ALA A 135 -4.12 3.95 -16.39
C ALA A 135 -2.58 4.12 -16.50
N TYR A 136 -2.07 5.35 -16.34
CA TYR A 136 -0.64 5.62 -16.36
C TYR A 136 0.11 4.99 -15.18
N ALA A 137 -0.48 5.02 -13.97
CA ALA A 137 0.09 4.35 -12.80
C ALA A 137 0.14 2.84 -13.00
N TYR A 138 -0.94 2.23 -13.52
CA TYR A 138 -1.01 0.81 -13.83
C TYR A 138 0.06 0.39 -14.85
N LEU A 139 0.23 1.17 -15.92
CA LEU A 139 1.27 0.96 -16.92
C LEU A 139 2.67 1.03 -16.29
N GLY A 140 2.95 2.08 -15.52
CA GLY A 140 4.23 2.22 -14.83
C GLY A 140 4.50 1.07 -13.86
N ASN A 141 3.52 0.71 -13.03
CA ASN A 141 3.63 -0.40 -12.07
C ASN A 141 3.95 -1.72 -12.81
N THR A 142 3.27 -1.97 -13.93
CA THR A 142 3.50 -3.17 -14.75
C THR A 142 4.93 -3.22 -15.29
N ILE A 143 5.43 -2.11 -15.84
CA ILE A 143 6.81 -2.01 -16.33
C ILE A 143 7.81 -2.33 -15.21
N GLY A 144 7.62 -1.74 -14.03
CA GLY A 144 8.50 -1.99 -12.88
C GLY A 144 8.45 -3.45 -12.41
N LEU A 145 7.26 -4.03 -12.29
CA LEU A 145 7.06 -5.42 -11.87
C LEU A 145 7.68 -6.42 -12.84
N VAL A 146 7.44 -6.26 -14.14
CA VAL A 146 8.00 -7.13 -15.18
C VAL A 146 9.52 -7.03 -15.19
N THR A 147 10.08 -5.84 -14.98
CA THR A 147 11.53 -5.66 -14.89
C THR A 147 12.12 -6.42 -13.70
N ILE A 148 11.53 -6.32 -12.51
CA ILE A 148 12.00 -7.09 -11.34
C ILE A 148 11.86 -8.60 -11.58
N ALA A 149 10.74 -9.05 -12.14
CA ALA A 149 10.55 -10.48 -12.45
C ALA A 149 11.60 -10.98 -13.45
N PHE A 150 11.88 -10.21 -14.50
CA PHE A 150 12.93 -10.52 -15.47
C PHE A 150 14.31 -10.59 -14.82
N LEU A 151 14.68 -9.60 -14.02
CA LEU A 151 15.97 -9.56 -13.32
C LEU A 151 16.10 -10.69 -12.30
N ALA A 152 15.04 -11.01 -11.56
CA ALA A 152 15.02 -12.12 -10.62
C ALA A 152 15.23 -13.46 -11.31
N ASN A 153 14.64 -13.65 -12.50
CA ASN A 153 14.85 -14.83 -13.33
C ASN A 153 16.28 -14.89 -13.88
N LEU A 154 16.79 -13.78 -14.43
CA LEU A 154 18.15 -13.70 -14.96
C LEU A 154 19.21 -13.97 -13.88
N ALA A 155 18.97 -13.51 -12.65
CA ALA A 155 19.83 -13.75 -11.50
C ALA A 155 19.61 -15.11 -10.82
N SER A 156 18.70 -15.95 -11.34
CA SER A 156 18.36 -17.27 -10.77
C SER A 156 18.00 -17.20 -9.28
N LEU A 157 17.23 -16.19 -8.87
CA LEU A 157 16.87 -16.00 -7.47
C LEU A 157 16.02 -17.17 -6.95
N PRO A 158 16.16 -17.54 -5.65
CA PRO A 158 15.39 -18.63 -5.05
C PRO A 158 13.87 -18.41 -5.06
N ALA A 159 13.42 -17.16 -5.24
CA ALA A 159 12.02 -16.81 -5.40
C ALA A 159 11.36 -17.43 -6.65
N VAL A 160 12.12 -17.70 -7.72
CA VAL A 160 11.57 -17.96 -9.06
C VAL A 160 10.68 -19.21 -9.10
N PRO A 161 11.07 -20.40 -8.59
CA PRO A 161 10.21 -21.58 -8.62
C PRO A 161 8.89 -21.38 -7.85
N ALA A 162 8.97 -20.77 -6.66
CA ALA A 162 7.79 -20.47 -5.85
C ALA A 162 6.86 -19.48 -6.53
N SER A 163 7.40 -18.42 -7.14
CA SER A 163 6.61 -17.44 -7.90
C SER A 163 5.88 -18.06 -9.09
N ILE A 164 6.51 -18.99 -9.82
CA ILE A 164 5.85 -19.72 -10.93
C ILE A 164 4.70 -20.59 -10.40
N HIS A 165 4.91 -21.28 -9.28
CA HIS A 165 3.86 -22.09 -8.67
C HIS A 165 2.65 -21.23 -8.23
N ILE A 166 2.91 -20.11 -7.55
CA ILE A 166 1.88 -19.15 -7.13
C ILE A 166 1.13 -18.60 -8.36
N ALA A 167 1.84 -18.24 -9.42
CA ALA A 167 1.22 -17.74 -10.65
C ALA A 167 0.28 -18.77 -11.28
N LYS A 168 0.68 -20.05 -11.34
CA LYS A 168 -0.18 -21.13 -11.86
C LYS A 168 -1.46 -21.26 -11.06
N HIS A 169 -1.36 -21.30 -9.72
CA HIS A 169 -2.55 -21.36 -8.86
C HIS A 169 -3.50 -20.19 -9.13
N LYS A 170 -2.98 -18.96 -9.19
CA LYS A 170 -3.80 -17.77 -9.44
C LYS A 170 -4.51 -17.77 -10.80
N VAL A 171 -3.89 -18.37 -11.82
CA VAL A 171 -4.41 -18.39 -13.19
C VAL A 171 -5.37 -19.54 -13.44
N PHE A 172 -5.07 -20.72 -12.89
CA PHE A 172 -5.78 -21.96 -13.25
C PHE A 172 -6.78 -22.42 -12.19
N ASP A 173 -6.58 -22.06 -10.92
CA ASP A 173 -7.36 -22.61 -9.80
C ASP A 173 -8.43 -21.64 -9.29
N LEU A 174 -8.45 -20.39 -9.77
CA LEU A 174 -9.41 -19.36 -9.38
C LEU A 174 -10.35 -19.01 -10.54
N ASN A 175 -11.64 -18.87 -10.24
CA ASN A 175 -12.61 -18.34 -11.20
C ASN A 175 -12.73 -16.81 -11.11
N PHE A 176 -13.38 -16.20 -12.11
CA PHE A 176 -13.53 -14.75 -12.21
C PHE A 176 -14.18 -14.11 -10.97
N VAL A 177 -15.22 -14.73 -10.41
CA VAL A 177 -15.94 -14.18 -9.25
C VAL A 177 -15.03 -14.21 -8.02
N GLU A 178 -14.28 -15.29 -7.83
CA GLU A 178 -13.31 -15.38 -6.74
C GLU A 178 -12.22 -14.31 -6.85
N VAL A 179 -11.64 -14.13 -8.04
CA VAL A 179 -10.63 -13.09 -8.30
C VAL A 179 -11.21 -11.70 -8.04
N LEU A 180 -12.42 -11.42 -8.53
CA LEU A 180 -13.08 -10.13 -8.35
C LEU A 180 -13.31 -9.81 -6.87
N VAL A 181 -13.92 -10.74 -6.12
CA VAL A 181 -14.24 -10.53 -4.69
C VAL A 181 -12.95 -10.42 -3.86
N ARG A 182 -11.97 -11.28 -4.11
CA ARG A 182 -10.66 -11.20 -3.45
C ARG A 182 -9.94 -9.90 -3.78
N GLY A 183 -10.07 -9.39 -5.00
CA GLY A 183 -9.50 -8.11 -5.44
C GLY A 183 -10.14 -6.91 -4.73
N VAL A 184 -11.46 -6.90 -4.58
CA VAL A 184 -12.16 -5.85 -3.83
C VAL A 184 -11.71 -5.80 -2.37
N LEU A 185 -11.66 -6.96 -1.71
CA LEU A 185 -11.24 -7.05 -0.30
C LEU A 185 -9.75 -6.71 -0.12
N GLY A 186 -8.90 -7.16 -1.05
CA GLY A 186 -7.47 -6.84 -1.03
C GLY A 186 -7.19 -5.36 -1.28
N GLY A 187 -7.84 -4.77 -2.29
CA GLY A 187 -7.76 -3.35 -2.57
C GLY A 187 -8.21 -2.49 -1.39
N TRP A 188 -9.26 -2.92 -0.67
CA TRP A 188 -9.74 -2.24 0.54
C TRP A 188 -8.68 -2.20 1.65
N LEU A 189 -8.03 -3.34 1.92
CA LEU A 189 -6.95 -3.42 2.93
C LEU A 189 -5.71 -2.62 2.53
N ILE A 190 -5.35 -2.59 1.25
CA ILE A 190 -4.24 -1.76 0.74
C ILE A 190 -4.57 -0.27 0.90
N GLY A 191 -5.79 0.14 0.57
CA GLY A 191 -6.27 1.51 0.80
C GLY A 191 -6.23 1.88 2.29
N LEU A 192 -6.69 0.98 3.17
CA LEU A 192 -6.64 1.17 4.62
C LEU A 192 -5.20 1.24 5.15
N ALA A 193 -4.26 0.46 4.60
CA ALA A 193 -2.85 0.54 4.97
C ALA A 193 -2.29 1.95 4.72
N VAL A 194 -2.56 2.51 3.54
CA VAL A 194 -2.12 3.87 3.20
C VAL A 194 -2.85 4.92 4.03
N TRP A 195 -4.15 4.76 4.27
CA TRP A 195 -4.95 5.67 5.10
C TRP A 195 -4.44 5.75 6.53
N THR A 196 -4.27 4.60 7.18
CA THR A 196 -3.79 4.50 8.56
C THR A 196 -2.31 4.89 8.68
N ALA A 197 -1.52 4.74 7.62
CA ALA A 197 -0.19 5.33 7.57
C ALA A 197 -0.25 6.87 7.53
N GLN A 198 -1.28 7.50 6.94
CA GLN A 198 -1.43 8.97 6.97
C GLN A 198 -1.85 9.51 8.34
N SER A 199 -2.52 8.69 9.17
CA SER A 199 -2.86 9.08 10.55
C SER A 199 -1.66 9.03 11.48
N ALA A 200 -0.66 8.20 11.19
CA ALA A 200 0.58 8.10 11.98
C ALA A 200 1.59 9.20 11.61
N GLU A 201 2.34 9.69 12.60
CA GLU A 201 3.40 10.69 12.40
C GLU A 201 4.79 10.05 12.30
N GLU A 202 5.09 9.06 13.14
CA GLU A 202 6.38 8.38 13.17
C GLU A 202 6.47 7.25 12.13
N VAL A 203 7.66 7.05 11.55
CA VAL A 203 7.92 5.98 10.57
C VAL A 203 7.66 4.59 11.16
N GLY A 204 8.01 4.36 12.43
CA GLY A 204 7.74 3.09 13.12
C GLY A 204 6.24 2.80 13.21
N SER A 205 5.43 3.79 13.59
CA SER A 205 3.97 3.67 13.65
C SER A 205 3.35 3.43 12.26
N LYS A 206 3.86 4.09 11.22
CA LYS A 206 3.46 3.83 9.82
C LYS A 206 3.78 2.40 9.39
N PHE A 207 4.95 1.88 9.77
CA PHE A 207 5.30 0.49 9.48
C PHE A 207 4.31 -0.48 10.12
N VAL A 208 3.97 -0.29 11.40
CA VAL A 208 3.04 -1.18 12.12
C VAL A 208 1.65 -1.19 11.48
N THR A 209 1.10 -0.02 11.14
CA THR A 209 -0.24 0.05 10.53
C THR A 209 -0.28 -0.59 9.14
N ILE A 210 0.75 -0.35 8.32
CA ILE A 210 0.92 -1.00 7.01
C ILE A 210 1.06 -2.50 7.19
N TRP A 211 1.96 -2.94 8.08
CA TRP A 211 2.22 -4.35 8.32
C TRP A 211 0.96 -5.10 8.73
N LEU A 212 0.14 -4.53 9.61
CA LEU A 212 -1.10 -5.17 10.06
C LEU A 212 -2.11 -5.36 8.92
N CYS A 213 -2.38 -4.30 8.15
CA CYS A 213 -3.35 -4.35 7.06
C CYS A 213 -2.87 -5.29 5.94
N ILE A 214 -1.59 -5.21 5.60
CA ILE A 214 -1.02 -5.94 4.48
C ILE A 214 -0.77 -7.41 4.81
N SER A 215 -0.33 -7.72 6.03
CA SER A 215 -0.22 -9.12 6.46
C SER A 215 -1.60 -9.78 6.46
N THR A 216 -2.64 -9.07 6.92
CA THR A 216 -4.03 -9.57 6.84
C THR A 216 -4.43 -9.86 5.40
N TYR A 217 -4.15 -8.93 4.48
CA TYR A 217 -4.44 -9.10 3.06
C TYR A 217 -3.83 -10.39 2.49
N VAL A 218 -2.54 -10.63 2.75
CA VAL A 218 -1.83 -11.79 2.20
C VAL A 218 -2.25 -13.09 2.91
N ILE A 219 -2.35 -13.09 4.24
CA ILE A 219 -2.69 -14.29 5.02
C ILE A 219 -4.08 -14.81 4.67
N CYS A 220 -5.03 -13.89 4.45
CA CYS A 220 -6.39 -14.20 4.00
C CYS A 220 -6.49 -14.56 2.50
N GLN A 221 -5.37 -14.54 1.76
CA GLN A 221 -5.30 -14.89 0.34
C GLN A 221 -6.21 -14.04 -0.56
N TYR A 222 -6.32 -12.75 -0.23
CA TYR A 222 -6.92 -11.77 -1.14
C TYR A 222 -5.98 -11.48 -2.32
N GLU A 223 -6.51 -10.82 -3.34
CA GLU A 223 -5.80 -10.57 -4.59
C GLU A 223 -5.45 -9.08 -4.73
N HIS A 224 -4.27 -8.83 -5.32
CA HIS A 224 -3.74 -7.53 -5.72
C HIS A 224 -3.01 -7.69 -7.04
#